data_AF-A0A2T5C8T8-F1
#
_entry.id   AF-A0A2T5C8T8-F1
#
_cell.length_a   1.000
_cell.length_b   1.000
_cell.length_c   1.000
_cell.angle_alpha   90.00
_cell.angle_beta   90.00
_cell.angle_gamma   90.00
#
_symmetry.space_group_name_H-M   'P 1'
#
loop_
_entity.id
_entity.type
_entity.pdbx_description
1 polymer ?
#
loop_
_entity_poly.entity_id
_entity_poly.type
_entity_poly.pdbx_seq_one_letter_code
_entity_poly.pdbx_strand_id
1 'polypeptide(L)'
;MLGGTYFISFLDLSDKYEPALFNAKSIFELPDEVIVISGEPRTGINAILLSPDSEAYTLTVNNGTGSGQYASGTVVPIQANAPPEGQVFEKWTGDVGHVAEEYNASTAVTMSAANVSVTATYKNLPPTTYTLTVSSLGTSGVIILGSPSVYGGTTYYTMAGITPDTSITLTAPAVSGGAMFNSWTGCKSTNHSARTCTVTMNGNRTVTAQYVGDLPKTLPGVMMLLLDE
;
A
#
# COMPACT_ATOMS: atom_id res chain seq x y z
N MET A 1 14.73 -45.63 -11.67
CA MET A 1 15.31 -46.49 -12.72
C MET A 1 14.67 -47.87 -12.66
N LEU A 2 13.70 -48.12 -13.53
CA LEU A 2 13.36 -49.46 -14.02
C LEU A 2 13.42 -49.33 -15.54
N GLY A 3 14.39 -50.03 -16.14
CA GLY A 3 14.68 -49.95 -17.56
C GLY A 3 13.62 -50.66 -18.39
N GLY A 4 13.20 -50.00 -19.46
CA GLY A 4 12.47 -50.61 -20.56
C GLY A 4 12.99 -49.99 -21.86
N THR A 5 13.41 -50.81 -22.81
CA THR A 5 13.72 -50.37 -24.16
C THR A 5 12.39 -50.15 -24.88
N TYR A 6 12.04 -48.90 -25.20
CA TYR A 6 10.83 -48.60 -25.95
C TYR A 6 11.08 -48.81 -27.45
N PHE A 7 10.16 -49.49 -28.13
CA PHE A 7 10.16 -49.61 -29.58
C PHE A 7 9.05 -48.74 -30.14
N ILE A 8 9.41 -47.83 -31.04
CA ILE A 8 8.46 -47.08 -31.86
C ILE A 8 8.49 -47.74 -33.24
N SER A 9 7.38 -48.35 -33.64
CA SER A 9 7.19 -48.84 -35.01
C SER A 9 6.24 -47.89 -35.73
N PHE A 10 6.59 -47.53 -36.96
CA PHE A 10 5.70 -46.80 -37.86
C PHE A 10 5.07 -47.79 -38.83
N LEU A 11 3.77 -47.66 -39.04
CA LEU A 11 3.04 -48.46 -40.03
C LEU A 11 3.10 -47.72 -41.37
N ASP A 12 3.74 -48.34 -42.35
CA ASP A 12 3.51 -48.03 -43.76
C ASP A 12 2.21 -48.75 -44.19
N LEU A 13 1.40 -48.13 -45.07
CA LEU A 13 0.11 -48.64 -45.55
C LEU A 13 0.18 -49.96 -46.38
N SER A 14 1.31 -50.67 -46.36
CA SER A 14 1.52 -51.96 -47.02
C SER A 14 1.41 -53.20 -46.09
N ASP A 15 0.99 -53.04 -44.84
CA ASP A 15 0.73 -54.12 -43.86
C ASP A 15 1.91 -55.08 -43.60
N LYS A 16 3.15 -54.66 -43.90
CA LYS A 16 4.38 -55.40 -43.55
C LYS A 16 5.20 -54.67 -42.49
N TYR A 17 5.61 -55.42 -41.47
CA TYR A 17 6.57 -54.96 -40.47
C TYR A 17 7.99 -55.00 -41.05
N GLU A 18 8.53 -53.84 -41.40
CA GLU A 18 9.94 -53.69 -41.78
C GLU A 18 10.75 -53.22 -40.56
N PRO A 19 11.65 -54.06 -40.00
CA PRO A 19 12.52 -53.63 -38.91
C PRO A 19 13.72 -52.86 -39.49
N ALA A 20 13.57 -51.56 -39.71
CA ALA A 20 14.69 -50.70 -40.12
C ALA A 20 15.34 -50.01 -38.91
N LEU A 21 16.64 -50.28 -38.73
CA LEU A 21 17.52 -49.71 -37.72
C LEU A 21 17.84 -48.23 -37.99
N PHE A 22 17.78 -47.45 -36.90
CA PHE A 22 18.44 -46.16 -36.61
C PHE A 22 18.38 -45.02 -37.65
N ASN A 23 17.73 -43.93 -37.25
CA ASN A 23 17.92 -42.61 -37.82
C ASN A 23 18.71 -41.73 -36.83
N ALA A 24 19.92 -41.34 -37.21
CA ALA A 24 20.74 -40.31 -36.55
C ALA A 24 20.23 -38.88 -36.84
N LYS A 25 18.95 -38.61 -36.62
CA LYS A 25 18.37 -37.26 -36.68
C LYS A 25 17.55 -37.00 -35.44
N SER A 26 17.75 -35.82 -34.86
CA SER A 26 17.08 -35.33 -33.67
C SER A 26 15.66 -34.83 -33.92
N ILE A 27 15.19 -34.74 -35.18
CA ILE A 27 13.86 -34.26 -35.57
C ILE A 27 13.36 -35.04 -36.81
N PHE A 28 12.07 -35.39 -36.81
CA PHE A 28 11.32 -35.93 -37.94
C PHE A 28 10.36 -34.82 -38.42
N GLU A 29 10.59 -34.24 -39.60
CA GLU A 29 9.63 -33.33 -40.23
C GLU A 29 8.76 -34.15 -41.19
N LEU A 30 7.50 -34.36 -40.82
CA LEU A 30 6.48 -34.93 -41.70
C LEU A 30 5.54 -33.83 -42.16
N PRO A 31 5.04 -33.91 -43.40
CA PRO A 31 4.08 -32.93 -43.91
C PRO A 31 2.72 -33.01 -43.22
N ASP A 32 2.40 -34.11 -42.52
CA ASP A 32 1.08 -34.39 -41.93
C ASP A 32 1.16 -35.03 -40.52
N GLU A 33 0.03 -34.98 -39.80
CA GLU A 33 -0.14 -35.29 -38.36
C GLU A 33 0.03 -36.79 -38.00
N VAL A 34 0.63 -37.09 -36.83
CA VAL A 34 0.96 -38.45 -36.35
C VAL A 34 0.10 -38.83 -35.13
N ILE A 35 -0.33 -40.09 -35.05
CA ILE A 35 -1.14 -40.64 -33.95
C ILE A 35 -0.40 -41.79 -33.23
N VAL A 36 -0.38 -41.78 -31.88
CA VAL A 36 0.36 -42.75 -31.03
C VAL A 36 -0.56 -43.44 -30.01
N ILE A 37 -0.65 -44.77 -30.00
CA ILE A 37 -1.54 -45.55 -29.11
C ILE A 37 -0.74 -46.41 -28.13
N SER A 38 -1.12 -46.45 -26.84
CA SER A 38 -0.56 -47.36 -25.83
C SER A 38 -1.61 -48.25 -25.13
N GLY A 39 -1.31 -49.54 -24.99
CA GLY A 39 -1.73 -50.37 -23.84
C GLY A 39 -2.71 -51.52 -24.09
N GLU A 40 -3.74 -51.35 -24.92
CA GLU A 40 -4.72 -52.37 -25.35
C GLU A 40 -5.35 -51.86 -26.66
N PRO A 41 -5.66 -52.71 -27.67
CA PRO A 41 -6.14 -52.23 -28.95
C PRO A 41 -7.52 -51.59 -28.81
N ARG A 42 -7.56 -50.26 -28.88
CA ARG A 42 -8.80 -49.51 -29.09
C ARG A 42 -8.72 -48.75 -30.41
N THR A 43 -9.72 -48.94 -31.25
CA THR A 43 -9.90 -48.20 -32.49
C THR A 43 -10.47 -46.82 -32.16
N GLY A 44 -9.63 -45.79 -32.31
CA GLY A 44 -10.01 -44.39 -32.16
C GLY A 44 -8.97 -43.50 -32.83
N ILE A 45 -9.42 -42.58 -33.67
CA ILE A 45 -8.59 -41.61 -34.40
C ILE A 45 -8.18 -40.50 -33.41
N ASN A 46 -6.91 -40.05 -33.47
CA ASN A 46 -6.28 -38.97 -32.66
C ASN A 46 -5.88 -39.31 -31.22
N ALA A 47 -5.05 -40.34 -31.04
CA ALA A 47 -4.30 -40.51 -29.80
C ALA A 47 -3.14 -39.48 -29.72
N ILE A 48 -3.38 -38.45 -28.90
CA ILE A 48 -2.40 -37.43 -28.52
C ILE A 48 -1.42 -38.07 -27.51
N LEU A 49 -0.12 -37.87 -27.72
CA LEU A 49 0.91 -38.07 -26.69
C LEU A 49 0.65 -37.06 -25.55
N LEU A 50 -0.24 -37.40 -24.63
CA LEU A 50 -0.19 -36.82 -23.29
C LEU A 50 1.00 -37.48 -22.61
N SER A 51 2.05 -36.71 -22.32
CA SER A 51 3.15 -37.17 -21.48
C SER A 51 2.58 -37.65 -20.14
N PRO A 52 2.57 -38.95 -19.83
CA PRO A 52 1.91 -39.45 -18.63
C PRO A 52 2.75 -39.23 -17.37
N ASP A 53 3.72 -38.31 -17.40
CA ASP A 53 4.66 -38.08 -16.31
C ASP A 53 5.23 -36.65 -16.34
N SER A 54 4.36 -35.63 -16.46
CA SER A 54 4.79 -34.29 -16.04
C SER A 54 4.93 -34.32 -14.53
N GLU A 55 6.15 -34.53 -14.03
CA GLU A 55 6.43 -34.53 -12.60
C GLU A 55 5.82 -33.27 -11.97
N ALA A 56 4.89 -33.47 -11.04
CA ALA A 56 4.17 -32.38 -10.41
C ALA A 56 4.96 -31.93 -9.18
N TYR A 57 5.27 -30.63 -9.13
CA TYR A 57 5.96 -30.01 -8.03
C TYR A 57 4.97 -29.23 -7.17
N THR A 58 5.23 -29.21 -5.86
CA THR A 58 4.36 -28.54 -4.90
C THR A 58 4.69 -27.05 -4.88
N LEU A 59 3.68 -26.22 -5.13
CA LEU A 59 3.69 -24.80 -4.83
C LEU A 59 3.05 -24.58 -3.46
N THR A 60 3.80 -23.97 -2.56
CA THR A 60 3.31 -23.52 -1.25
C THR A 60 3.28 -22.00 -1.22
N VAL A 61 2.08 -21.43 -1.09
CA VAL A 61 1.84 -19.99 -0.94
C VAL A 61 1.41 -19.72 0.51
N ASN A 62 2.33 -19.19 1.30
CA ASN A 62 2.02 -18.77 2.67
C ASN A 62 1.44 -17.35 2.66
N ASN A 63 0.39 -17.14 3.47
CA ASN A 63 -0.37 -15.88 3.54
C ASN A 63 -0.95 -15.45 2.18
N GLY A 64 -1.32 -16.40 1.33
CA GLY A 64 -1.95 -16.16 0.04
C GLY A 64 -2.67 -17.38 -0.51
N THR A 65 -3.10 -17.28 -1.77
CA THR A 65 -3.76 -18.34 -2.53
C THR A 65 -2.93 -18.77 -3.73
N GLY A 66 -3.24 -19.95 -4.28
CA GLY A 66 -2.52 -20.54 -5.43
C GLY A 66 -1.62 -21.74 -5.10
N SER A 67 -1.63 -22.20 -3.84
CA SER A 67 -0.96 -23.45 -3.46
C SER A 67 -1.57 -24.65 -4.19
N GLY A 68 -0.74 -25.65 -4.51
CA GLY A 68 -1.17 -26.85 -5.22
C GLY A 68 -0.01 -27.66 -5.77
N GLN A 69 -0.33 -28.67 -6.58
CA GLN A 69 0.66 -29.43 -7.35
C GLN A 69 0.51 -29.09 -8.82
N TYR A 70 1.63 -28.80 -9.46
CA TYR A 70 1.65 -28.29 -10.84
C TYR A 70 2.85 -28.87 -11.60
N ALA A 71 2.65 -29.13 -12.88
CA ALA A 71 3.75 -29.49 -13.78
C ALA A 71 4.75 -28.33 -13.90
N SER A 72 6.03 -28.63 -14.11
CA SER A 72 7.01 -27.60 -14.46
C SER A 72 6.58 -26.81 -15.71
N GLY A 73 6.87 -25.51 -15.73
CA GLY A 73 6.47 -24.56 -16.76
C GLY A 73 5.06 -24.00 -16.58
N THR A 74 4.23 -24.57 -15.69
CA THR A 74 2.90 -24.03 -15.41
C THR A 74 3.00 -22.64 -14.79
N VAL A 75 2.25 -21.68 -15.34
CA VAL A 75 2.12 -20.33 -14.78
C VAL A 75 0.90 -20.32 -13.87
N VAL A 76 1.12 -20.16 -12.57
CA VAL A 76 0.07 -20.20 -11.54
C VAL A 76 -0.19 -18.79 -11.01
N PRO A 77 -1.41 -18.25 -11.13
CA PRO A 77 -1.75 -16.99 -10.48
C PRO A 77 -1.76 -17.15 -8.96
N ILE A 78 -1.11 -16.24 -8.25
CA ILE A 78 -1.09 -16.19 -6.79
C ILE A 78 -1.60 -14.82 -6.31
N GLN A 79 -2.25 -14.83 -5.15
CA GLN A 79 -2.79 -13.62 -4.55
C GLN A 79 -2.45 -13.60 -3.06
N ALA A 80 -1.83 -12.51 -2.60
CA ALA A 80 -1.60 -12.29 -1.18
C ALA A 80 -2.95 -12.09 -0.48
N ASN A 81 -3.07 -12.60 0.74
CA ASN A 81 -4.24 -12.36 1.59
C ASN A 81 -4.42 -10.86 1.88
N ALA A 82 -5.61 -10.49 2.34
CA ALA A 82 -5.83 -9.14 2.83
C ALA A 82 -4.83 -8.84 3.98
N PRO A 83 -4.13 -7.69 3.96
CA PRO A 83 -3.23 -7.33 5.03
C PRO A 83 -4.01 -7.17 6.36
N PRO A 84 -3.38 -7.49 7.51
CA PRO A 84 -3.92 -7.12 8.81
C PRO A 84 -4.18 -5.62 8.93
N GLU A 85 -5.04 -5.21 9.88
CA GLU A 85 -5.32 -3.80 10.13
C GLU A 85 -4.03 -3.01 10.43
N GLY A 86 -3.90 -1.84 9.80
CA GLY A 86 -2.71 -0.99 9.93
C GLY A 86 -1.50 -1.47 9.12
N GLN A 87 -1.64 -2.46 8.25
CA GLN A 87 -0.56 -2.96 7.38
C GLN A 87 -0.91 -2.85 5.90
N VAL A 88 0.13 -2.97 5.06
CA VAL A 88 0.04 -3.07 3.61
C VAL A 88 0.95 -4.19 3.12
N PHE A 89 0.57 -4.83 2.01
CA PHE A 89 1.45 -5.78 1.31
C PHE A 89 2.79 -5.12 1.03
N GLU A 90 3.87 -5.81 1.37
CA GLU A 90 5.22 -5.34 1.13
C GLU A 90 5.81 -6.01 -0.11
N LYS A 91 5.90 -7.34 -0.10
CA LYS A 91 6.43 -8.16 -1.20
C LYS A 91 6.19 -9.65 -0.96
N TRP A 92 6.48 -10.44 -1.98
CA TRP A 92 6.71 -11.88 -1.85
C TRP A 92 8.17 -12.14 -1.41
N THR A 93 8.37 -13.21 -0.64
CA THR A 93 9.69 -13.71 -0.21
C THR A 93 9.75 -15.24 -0.31
N GLY A 94 10.95 -15.82 -0.20
CA GLY A 94 11.17 -17.26 -0.41
C GLY A 94 11.79 -17.50 -1.79
N ASP A 95 11.22 -18.43 -2.54
CA ASP A 95 11.69 -18.83 -3.88
C ASP A 95 11.19 -17.86 -4.96
N VAL A 96 11.56 -16.58 -4.82
CA VAL A 96 11.03 -15.49 -5.65
C VAL A 96 11.60 -15.41 -7.05
N GLY A 97 12.65 -16.19 -7.37
CA GLY A 97 13.29 -16.22 -8.69
C GLY A 97 12.37 -16.61 -9.87
N HIS A 98 11.16 -17.09 -9.58
CA HIS A 98 10.13 -17.42 -10.58
C HIS A 98 8.80 -16.68 -10.39
N VAL A 99 8.77 -15.69 -9.50
CA VAL A 99 7.64 -14.78 -9.31
C VAL A 99 7.75 -13.66 -10.34
N ALA A 100 6.68 -13.42 -11.11
CA ALA A 100 6.70 -12.41 -12.18
C ALA A 100 6.89 -10.98 -11.64
N GLU A 101 6.19 -10.64 -10.54
CA GLU A 101 6.19 -9.31 -9.93
C GLU A 101 6.19 -9.43 -8.40
N GLU A 102 7.38 -9.44 -7.79
CA GLU A 102 7.54 -9.66 -6.34
C GLU A 102 6.85 -8.59 -5.47
N TYR A 103 6.71 -7.37 -6.00
CA TYR A 103 6.10 -6.23 -5.30
C TYR A 103 4.61 -6.02 -5.63
N ASN A 104 4.00 -6.95 -6.39
CA ASN A 104 2.57 -6.94 -6.64
C ASN A 104 1.86 -8.04 -5.83
N ALA A 105 0.86 -7.65 -5.04
CA ALA A 105 0.06 -8.57 -4.24
C ALA A 105 -0.69 -9.59 -5.12
N SER A 106 -1.02 -9.24 -6.37
CA SER A 106 -1.61 -10.10 -7.38
C SER A 106 -0.59 -10.35 -8.48
N THR A 107 -0.08 -11.57 -8.58
CA THR A 107 1.02 -11.91 -9.49
C THR A 107 0.93 -13.37 -9.93
N ALA A 108 1.96 -13.89 -10.57
CA ALA A 108 2.05 -15.29 -10.97
C ALA A 108 3.41 -15.88 -10.66
N VAL A 109 3.42 -17.20 -10.43
CA VAL A 109 4.63 -18.02 -10.28
C VAL A 109 4.74 -18.94 -11.49
N THR A 110 5.91 -18.98 -12.13
CA THR A 110 6.22 -20.00 -13.14
C THR A 110 6.86 -21.20 -12.45
N MET A 111 6.24 -22.37 -12.51
CA MET A 111 6.71 -23.54 -11.76
C MET A 111 8.03 -24.09 -12.32
N SER A 112 9.04 -24.17 -11.46
CA SER A 112 10.30 -24.85 -11.75
C SER A 112 10.14 -26.37 -11.72
N ALA A 113 11.19 -27.08 -12.15
CA ALA A 113 11.33 -28.53 -11.94
C ALA A 113 11.73 -28.86 -10.47
N ALA A 114 11.11 -28.18 -9.52
CA ALA A 114 11.35 -28.29 -8.08
C ALA A 114 10.17 -27.68 -7.32
N ASN A 115 9.98 -28.10 -6.06
CA ASN A 115 9.00 -27.48 -5.17
C ASN A 115 9.34 -26.00 -4.94
N VAL A 116 8.31 -25.16 -4.91
CA VAL A 116 8.44 -23.70 -4.74
C VAL A 116 7.69 -23.29 -3.49
N SER A 117 8.32 -22.49 -2.64
CA SER A 117 7.68 -21.89 -1.47
C SER A 117 7.82 -20.38 -1.49
N VAL A 118 6.68 -19.69 -1.53
CA VAL A 118 6.61 -18.23 -1.48
C VAL A 118 5.73 -17.78 -0.32
N THR A 119 6.08 -16.64 0.27
CA THR A 119 5.37 -16.07 1.42
C THR A 119 5.10 -14.59 1.18
N ALA A 120 3.83 -14.19 1.29
CA ALA A 120 3.47 -12.78 1.29
C ALA A 120 3.86 -12.14 2.63
N THR A 121 4.63 -11.06 2.56
CA THR A 121 5.01 -10.24 3.72
C THR A 121 4.27 -8.92 3.72
N TYR A 122 4.06 -8.37 4.92
CA TYR A 122 3.33 -7.14 5.15
C TYR A 122 4.16 -6.23 6.03
N LYS A 123 4.01 -4.92 5.81
CA LYS A 123 4.65 -3.88 6.63
C LYS A 123 3.61 -2.93 7.19
N ASN A 124 3.92 -2.31 8.31
CA ASN A 124 3.02 -1.31 8.91
C ASN A 124 2.85 -0.11 7.98
N LEU A 125 1.62 0.39 7.90
CA LEU A 125 1.36 1.70 7.32
C LEU A 125 2.06 2.75 8.19
N PRO A 126 2.63 3.80 7.58
CA PRO A 126 3.10 4.94 8.34
C PRO A 126 1.93 5.52 9.15
N PRO A 127 2.16 5.94 10.42
CA PRO A 127 1.10 6.50 11.24
C PRO A 127 0.54 7.75 10.55
N THR A 128 -0.79 7.79 10.40
CA THR A 128 -1.48 8.99 9.91
C THR A 128 -1.24 10.12 10.91
N THR A 129 -0.70 11.23 10.45
CA THR A 129 -0.50 12.42 11.26
C THR A 129 -0.88 13.67 10.48
N TYR A 130 -1.23 14.72 11.20
CA TYR A 130 -1.64 16.00 10.65
C TYR A 130 -0.73 17.13 11.10
N THR A 131 -0.81 18.22 10.34
CA THR A 131 -0.08 19.45 10.60
C THR A 131 -1.04 20.56 11.07
N LEU A 132 -0.70 21.21 12.18
CA LEU A 132 -1.34 22.44 12.64
C LEU A 132 -0.45 23.64 12.33
N THR A 133 -0.99 24.61 11.60
CA THR A 133 -0.35 25.90 11.35
C THR A 133 -1.07 26.98 12.14
N VAL A 134 -0.31 27.80 12.87
CA VAL A 134 -0.84 28.87 13.70
C VAL A 134 -0.25 30.21 13.25
N SER A 135 -1.13 31.09 12.83
CA SER A 135 -0.82 32.41 12.28
C SER A 135 -1.45 33.52 13.12
N SER A 136 -0.98 34.74 12.90
CA SER A 136 -1.61 35.96 13.40
C SER A 136 -1.78 36.98 12.26
N LEU A 137 -2.80 37.82 12.37
CA LEU A 137 -3.08 38.91 11.44
C LEU A 137 -3.28 40.21 12.21
N GLY A 138 -2.79 41.33 11.66
CA GLY A 138 -2.85 42.65 12.30
C GLY A 138 -1.67 42.94 13.25
N THR A 139 -0.96 41.91 13.68
CA THR A 139 0.32 41.98 14.39
C THR A 139 1.09 40.67 14.18
N SER A 140 2.40 40.66 14.43
CA SER A 140 3.28 39.49 14.27
C SER A 140 3.92 39.10 15.60
N GLY A 141 4.38 37.86 15.74
CA GLY A 141 5.07 37.43 16.96
C GLY A 141 4.15 37.25 18.17
N VAL A 142 2.86 36.97 17.93
CA VAL A 142 1.90 36.69 19.00
C VAL A 142 2.26 35.38 19.69
N ILE A 143 2.47 35.41 21.00
CA ILE A 143 2.66 34.22 21.85
C ILE A 143 1.29 33.58 22.08
N ILE A 144 1.10 32.37 21.58
CA ILE A 144 -0.11 31.57 21.74
C ILE A 144 0.14 30.47 22.77
N LEU A 145 -0.69 30.41 23.81
CA LEU A 145 -0.65 29.33 24.79
C LEU A 145 -1.46 28.13 24.27
N GLY A 146 -0.90 26.94 24.37
CA GLY A 146 -1.60 25.69 24.03
C GLY A 146 -2.11 24.95 25.26
N SER A 147 -3.20 24.21 25.09
CA SER A 147 -3.63 23.14 25.99
C SER A 147 -3.98 21.92 25.13
N PRO A 148 -3.16 20.85 25.17
CA PRO A 148 -1.90 20.69 25.92
C PRO A 148 -0.81 21.74 25.58
N SER A 149 0.09 22.01 26.53
CA SER A 149 1.10 23.10 26.44
C SER A 149 2.07 22.96 25.28
N VAL A 150 2.35 21.73 24.85
CA VAL A 150 3.23 21.43 23.70
C VAL A 150 2.75 22.09 22.40
N TYR A 151 1.45 22.37 22.25
CA TYR A 151 0.88 22.96 21.05
C TYR A 151 0.95 24.50 21.00
N GLY A 152 1.47 25.13 22.04
CA GLY A 152 1.72 26.58 22.09
C GLY A 152 2.98 26.99 21.31
N GLY A 153 3.13 28.29 21.05
CA GLY A 153 4.27 28.83 20.31
C GLY A 153 4.14 30.32 20.02
N THR A 154 5.11 30.87 19.29
CA THR A 154 5.06 32.26 18.81
C THR A 154 4.75 32.26 17.32
N THR A 155 3.69 32.95 16.91
CA THR A 155 3.29 33.02 15.49
C THR A 155 4.35 33.73 14.65
N TYR A 156 4.63 33.29 13.42
CA TYR A 156 4.08 32.13 12.69
C TYR A 156 4.80 30.82 13.08
N TYR A 157 4.05 29.73 13.32
CA TYR A 157 4.65 28.41 13.52
C TYR A 157 3.79 27.28 12.95
N THR A 158 4.44 26.14 12.72
CA THR A 158 3.84 24.91 12.22
C THR A 158 4.26 23.74 13.09
N MET A 159 3.32 22.88 13.46
CA MET A 159 3.56 21.65 14.21
C MET A 159 3.04 20.45 13.43
N ALA A 160 3.94 19.52 13.13
CA ALA A 160 3.63 18.28 12.41
C ALA A 160 3.57 17.08 13.38
N GLY A 161 3.12 15.93 12.89
CA GLY A 161 3.12 14.68 13.67
C GLY A 161 1.96 14.55 14.65
N ILE A 162 0.89 15.35 14.50
CA ILE A 162 -0.24 15.33 15.43
C ILE A 162 -1.19 14.20 15.06
N THR A 163 -1.52 13.32 16.01
CA THR A 163 -2.40 12.18 15.78
C THR A 163 -3.84 12.62 15.46
N PRO A 164 -4.60 11.82 14.69
CA PRO A 164 -6.02 12.08 14.43
C PRO A 164 -6.83 12.29 15.71
N ASP A 165 -7.88 13.10 15.60
CA ASP A 165 -8.85 13.42 16.65
C ASP A 165 -8.29 14.10 17.90
N THR A 166 -6.99 14.43 17.90
CA THR A 166 -6.37 15.26 18.94
C THR A 166 -7.12 16.58 19.05
N SER A 167 -7.58 16.89 20.26
CA SER A 167 -8.24 18.16 20.60
C SER A 167 -7.22 19.13 21.19
N ILE A 168 -7.10 20.30 20.60
CA ILE A 168 -6.14 21.34 20.98
C ILE A 168 -6.92 22.62 21.27
N THR A 169 -6.66 23.25 22.41
CA THR A 169 -7.16 24.61 22.69
C THR A 169 -6.00 25.59 22.69
N LEU A 170 -6.08 26.59 21.83
CA LEU A 170 -5.11 27.68 21.73
C LEU A 170 -5.70 28.94 22.35
N THR A 171 -4.90 29.68 23.11
CA THR A 171 -5.31 30.90 23.80
C THR A 171 -4.41 32.06 23.39
N ALA A 172 -5.02 33.11 22.87
CA ALA A 172 -4.34 34.34 22.50
C ALA A 172 -4.30 35.35 23.66
N PRO A 173 -3.25 36.18 23.78
CA PRO A 173 -3.21 37.28 24.73
C PRO A 173 -4.20 38.39 24.30
N ALA A 174 -4.69 39.16 25.26
CA ALA A 174 -5.64 40.24 24.99
C ALA A 174 -5.03 41.33 24.08
N VAL A 175 -3.74 41.59 24.22
CA VAL A 175 -3.00 42.62 23.48
C VAL A 175 -1.67 42.04 23.00
N SER A 176 -1.29 42.35 21.77
CA SER A 176 0.03 42.02 21.22
C SER A 176 0.45 43.09 20.21
N GLY A 177 1.69 43.59 20.31
CA GLY A 177 2.20 44.65 19.43
C GLY A 177 1.36 45.94 19.43
N GLY A 178 0.64 46.24 20.52
CA GLY A 178 -0.26 47.39 20.61
C GLY A 178 -1.66 47.20 19.99
N ALA A 179 -1.93 46.05 19.37
CA ALA A 179 -3.24 45.69 18.84
C ALA A 179 -4.02 44.80 19.83
N MET A 180 -5.35 44.90 19.83
CA MET A 180 -6.24 44.09 20.67
C MET A 180 -6.71 42.85 19.92
N PHE A 181 -6.84 41.74 20.65
CA PHE A 181 -7.41 40.50 20.10
C PHE A 181 -8.85 40.74 19.65
N ASN A 182 -9.15 40.40 18.40
CA ASN A 182 -10.47 40.54 17.80
C ASN A 182 -11.19 39.18 17.72
N SER A 183 -10.57 38.21 17.08
CA SER A 183 -11.22 36.91 16.83
C SER A 183 -10.21 35.83 16.46
N TRP A 184 -10.70 34.58 16.44
CA TRP A 184 -9.99 33.44 15.88
C TRP A 184 -10.70 32.97 14.61
N THR A 185 -9.96 32.48 13.62
CA THR A 185 -10.51 31.78 12.44
C THR A 185 -9.84 30.41 12.25
N GLY A 186 -10.51 29.51 11.51
CA GLY A 186 -10.01 28.17 11.21
C GLY A 186 -10.24 27.12 12.31
N CYS A 187 -10.82 27.53 13.43
CA CYS A 187 -11.11 26.69 14.59
C CYS A 187 -12.41 25.90 14.41
N LYS A 188 -12.56 24.80 15.16
CA LYS A 188 -13.84 24.10 15.31
C LYS A 188 -14.83 24.94 16.12
N SER A 189 -14.33 25.57 17.18
CA SER A 189 -15.11 26.50 18.01
C SER A 189 -14.20 27.57 18.61
N THR A 190 -14.80 28.69 19.01
CA THR A 190 -14.11 29.84 19.58
C THR A 190 -14.83 30.37 20.80
N ASN A 191 -14.09 30.88 21.78
CA ASN A 191 -14.63 31.67 22.88
C ASN A 191 -13.95 33.04 22.89
N HIS A 192 -14.70 34.09 22.56
CA HIS A 192 -14.15 35.44 22.44
C HIS A 192 -13.64 35.99 23.78
N SER A 193 -14.43 35.87 24.86
CA SER A 193 -14.06 36.38 26.19
C SER A 193 -12.83 35.69 26.77
N ALA A 194 -12.71 34.37 26.58
CA ALA A 194 -11.54 33.61 26.99
C ALA A 194 -10.39 33.67 25.97
N ARG A 195 -10.64 34.23 24.77
CA ARG A 195 -9.71 34.33 23.63
C ARG A 195 -9.18 32.97 23.18
N THR A 196 -10.05 31.95 23.22
CA THR A 196 -9.67 30.58 22.89
C THR A 196 -10.19 30.13 21.53
N CYS A 197 -9.41 29.24 20.90
CA CYS A 197 -9.69 28.54 19.67
C CYS A 197 -9.51 27.04 19.93
N THR A 198 -10.58 26.27 19.80
CA THR A 198 -10.49 24.80 19.90
C THR A 198 -10.45 24.19 18.50
N VAL A 199 -9.50 23.30 18.29
CA VAL A 199 -9.24 22.59 17.03
C VAL A 199 -9.33 21.09 17.29
N THR A 200 -9.98 20.35 16.39
CA THR A 200 -9.90 18.89 16.34
C THR A 200 -9.12 18.51 15.08
N MET A 201 -8.05 17.72 15.24
CA MET A 201 -7.16 17.33 14.14
C MET A 201 -7.76 16.18 13.33
N ASN A 202 -8.61 16.51 12.36
CA ASN A 202 -9.20 15.59 11.39
C ASN A 202 -8.68 15.80 9.96
N GLY A 203 -7.50 16.41 9.85
CA GLY A 203 -6.89 16.91 8.62
C GLY A 203 -5.85 17.97 8.97
N ASN A 204 -5.08 18.43 7.97
CA ASN A 204 -4.22 19.59 8.15
C ASN A 204 -5.07 20.83 8.47
N ARG A 205 -4.68 21.58 9.49
CA ARG A 205 -5.43 22.73 9.99
C ARG A 205 -4.57 23.98 9.96
N THR A 206 -5.19 25.10 9.62
CA THR A 206 -4.61 26.44 9.80
C THR A 206 -5.56 27.27 10.63
N VAL A 207 -5.06 27.89 11.67
CA VAL A 207 -5.81 28.81 12.53
C VAL A 207 -5.13 30.16 12.61
N THR A 208 -5.91 31.23 12.67
CA THR A 208 -5.38 32.59 12.69
C THR A 208 -5.99 33.39 13.83
N ALA A 209 -5.15 33.95 14.70
CA ALA A 209 -5.55 34.96 15.68
C ALA A 209 -5.57 36.33 14.99
N GLN A 210 -6.73 36.96 14.92
CA GLN A 210 -6.90 38.27 14.32
C GLN A 210 -6.82 39.36 15.40
N TYR A 211 -6.02 40.37 15.13
CA TYR A 211 -5.85 41.54 15.98
C TYR A 211 -6.26 42.80 15.22
N VAL A 212 -6.83 43.76 15.92
CA VAL A 212 -7.20 45.08 15.39
C VAL A 212 -6.54 46.15 16.24
N GLY A 213 -5.98 47.17 15.58
CA GLY A 213 -5.37 48.31 16.26
C GLY A 213 -6.44 49.31 16.61
N ASP A 214 -6.77 49.42 17.90
CA ASP A 214 -7.40 50.61 18.51
C ASP A 214 -7.25 50.51 20.04
N LEU A 215 -6.18 51.08 20.62
CA LEU A 215 -6.27 51.50 22.02
C LEU A 215 -7.10 52.79 22.01
N PRO A 216 -8.22 52.91 22.74
CA PRO A 216 -8.83 54.21 22.95
C PRO A 216 -7.74 55.11 23.54
N LYS A 217 -7.40 56.18 22.81
CA LYS A 217 -6.52 57.23 23.35
C LYS A 217 -7.16 57.68 24.64
N THR A 218 -6.55 57.40 25.78
CA THR A 218 -6.94 58.06 27.02
C THR A 218 -6.66 59.54 26.80
N LEU A 219 -7.72 60.36 26.74
CA LEU A 219 -7.57 61.82 26.75
C LEU A 219 -6.92 62.20 28.09
N PRO A 220 -5.73 62.81 28.10
CA PRO A 220 -5.13 63.27 29.34
C PRO A 220 -5.90 64.49 29.84
N GLY A 221 -6.59 64.34 30.98
CA GLY A 221 -6.98 65.44 31.86
C GLY A 221 -8.24 66.22 31.48
N VAL A 222 -9.38 65.84 32.05
CA VAL A 222 -10.39 66.83 32.48
C VAL A 222 -10.58 66.63 33.98
N MET A 223 -9.74 67.33 34.76
CA MET A 223 -9.99 67.58 36.17
C MET A 223 -11.09 68.64 36.23
N MET A 224 -12.34 68.23 36.41
CA MET A 224 -13.46 69.13 36.61
C MET A 224 -13.35 69.70 38.04
N LEU A 225 -12.73 70.87 38.17
CA LEU A 225 -12.82 71.71 39.36
C LEU A 225 -14.26 72.24 39.44
N LEU A 226 -15.06 71.71 40.38
CA LEU A 226 -16.21 72.43 40.89
C LEU A 226 -15.69 73.38 41.97
N LEU A 227 -15.72 74.67 41.68
CA LEU A 227 -15.61 75.73 42.69
C LEU A 227 -17.00 75.90 43.32
N ASP A 228 -17.02 75.95 44.65
CA ASP A 228 -18.20 76.21 45.47
C ASP A 228 -18.83 77.59 45.17
N GLU A 229 -20.16 77.64 45.18
CA GLU A 229 -20.95 78.69 45.87
C GLU A 229 -22.16 78.04 46.58
#